data_AF-A0A8S9Q8U9-F1
#
_entry.id   AF-A0A8S9Q8U9-F1
#
_cell.length_a   1.000
_cell.length_b   1.000
_cell.length_c   1.000
_cell.angle_alpha   90.00
_cell.angle_beta   90.00
_cell.angle_gamma   90.00
#
_symmetry.space_group_name_H-M   'P 1'
#
loop_
_entity.id
_entity.type
_entity.pdbx_description
1 polymer ?
#
loop_
_entity_poly.entity_id
_entity_poly.type
_entity_poly.pdbx_seq_one_letter_code
_entity_poly.pdbx_strand_id
1 'polypeptide(L)'
;MAEIFDNIIELNPAKTSWKIKVKIIRLWRLHSCGNIDSIEMVLVDSNGDTIHATVNEDVLPIFESFLEEGDSRIFINFKISEAISP
;
A
#
# COMPACT_ATOMS: atom_id res chain seq x y z
N MET A 1 13.18 2.97 -22.39
CA MET A 1 13.66 2.01 -21.38
C MET A 1 12.44 1.43 -20.69
N ALA A 2 12.40 0.13 -20.42
CA ALA A 2 11.35 -0.44 -19.58
C ALA A 2 11.52 0.07 -18.15
N GLU A 3 10.46 0.56 -17.53
CA GLU A 3 10.50 0.80 -16.08
C GLU A 3 10.57 -0.56 -15.37
N ILE A 4 11.54 -0.70 -14.48
CA ILE A 4 11.69 -1.91 -13.65
C ILE A 4 10.87 -1.70 -12.38
N PHE A 5 9.97 -2.64 -12.11
CA PHE A 5 9.18 -2.70 -10.89
C PHE A 5 9.61 -3.92 -10.08
N ASP A 6 9.69 -3.76 -8.76
CA ASP A 6 9.91 -4.87 -7.84
C ASP A 6 8.61 -5.70 -7.70
N ASN A 7 8.74 -7.00 -7.51
CA ASN A 7 7.60 -7.89 -7.22
C ASN A 7 7.25 -7.85 -5.72
N ILE A 8 5.99 -8.11 -5.37
CA ILE A 8 5.56 -8.11 -3.96
C ILE A 8 6.33 -9.17 -3.15
N ILE A 9 6.57 -10.36 -3.72
CA ILE A 9 7.25 -11.47 -3.04
C ILE A 9 8.72 -11.17 -2.70
N GLU A 10 9.33 -10.18 -3.35
CA GLU A 10 10.73 -9.79 -3.13
C GLU A 10 10.88 -8.73 -2.03
N LEU A 11 9.77 -8.11 -1.62
CA LEU A 11 9.76 -7.05 -0.63
C LEU A 11 10.34 -7.56 0.69
N ASN A 12 11.34 -6.83 1.19
CA ASN A 12 12.00 -7.14 2.45
C ASN A 12 12.33 -5.85 3.22
N PRO A 13 12.36 -5.91 4.57
CA PRO A 13 12.72 -4.75 5.40
C PRO A 13 14.17 -4.28 5.25
N ALA A 14 15.08 -5.11 4.72
CA ALA A 14 16.51 -4.78 4.66
C ALA A 14 16.85 -3.77 3.55
N LYS A 15 16.08 -3.78 2.45
CA LYS A 15 16.19 -2.77 1.39
C LYS A 15 15.31 -1.57 1.74
N THR A 16 15.86 -0.37 1.56
CA THR A 16 15.22 0.89 1.95
C THR A 16 14.46 1.59 0.81
N SER A 17 14.56 1.08 -0.42
CA SER A 17 13.89 1.66 -1.60
C SER A 17 13.21 0.57 -2.42
N TRP A 18 11.92 0.75 -2.64
CA TRP A 18 11.06 -0.17 -3.39
C TRP A 18 10.19 0.63 -4.36
N LYS A 19 9.93 0.05 -5.52
CA LYS A 19 9.00 0.59 -6.52
C LYS A 19 8.12 -0.53 -7.05
N ILE A 20 6.87 -0.59 -6.61
CA ILE A 20 5.91 -1.62 -7.01
C ILE A 20 4.80 -1.02 -7.86
N LYS A 21 4.31 -1.78 -8.84
CA LYS A 21 3.11 -1.45 -9.62
C LYS A 21 2.01 -2.45 -9.26
N VAL A 22 0.94 -1.94 -8.68
CA VAL A 22 -0.08 -2.77 -8.05
C VAL A 22 -1.48 -2.24 -8.33
N LYS A 23 -2.47 -3.11 -8.19
CA LYS A 23 -3.89 -2.76 -8.15
C LYS A 23 -4.39 -2.83 -6.71
N ILE A 24 -5.17 -1.83 -6.30
CA ILE A 24 -5.89 -1.84 -5.03
C ILE A 24 -7.12 -2.73 -5.21
N ILE A 25 -7.13 -3.90 -4.57
CA ILE A 25 -8.25 -4.87 -4.70
C ILE A 25 -9.21 -4.83 -3.52
N ARG A 26 -8.81 -4.22 -2.40
CA ARG A 26 -9.68 -3.87 -1.27
C ARG A 26 -9.19 -2.56 -0.66
N LEU A 27 -10.11 -1.72 -0.22
CA LEU A 27 -9.79 -0.51 0.53
C LEU A 27 -10.81 -0.27 1.64
N TRP A 28 -10.33 -0.03 2.85
CA TRP A 28 -11.12 0.34 4.02
C TRP A 28 -10.64 1.66 4.59
N ARG A 29 -11.58 2.53 4.98
CA ARG A 29 -11.30 3.76 5.74
C ARG A 29 -11.72 3.51 7.17
N LEU A 30 -10.76 3.49 8.09
CA LEU A 30 -11.03 3.32 9.51
C LEU A 30 -11.22 4.69 10.14
N HIS A 31 -12.28 4.81 10.92
CA HIS A 31 -12.63 6.05 11.60
C HIS A 31 -12.61 5.87 13.12
N SER A 32 -11.89 6.72 13.85
CA SER A 32 -12.07 6.85 15.31
C SER A 32 -12.51 8.25 15.69
N CYS A 33 -13.42 8.32 16.66
CA CYS A 33 -13.93 9.58 17.21
C CYS A 33 -14.39 10.62 16.16
N GLY A 34 -14.86 10.17 14.99
CA GLY A 34 -15.39 11.04 13.93
C GLY A 34 -14.36 11.52 12.90
N ASN A 35 -13.09 11.15 13.02
CA ASN A 35 -12.05 11.39 12.01
C ASN A 35 -11.62 10.07 11.35
N ILE A 36 -11.04 10.13 10.14
CA ILE A 36 -10.38 8.97 9.54
C ILE A 36 -8.99 8.84 10.16
N ASP A 37 -8.71 7.70 10.76
CA ASP A 37 -7.43 7.40 11.39
C ASP A 37 -6.46 6.77 10.39
N SER A 38 -6.97 5.88 9.55
CA SER A 38 -6.14 5.15 8.60
C SER A 38 -6.92 4.70 7.37
N ILE A 39 -6.18 4.46 6.29
CA ILE A 39 -6.67 3.74 5.11
C ILE A 39 -5.94 2.42 5.06
N GLU A 40 -6.69 1.32 5.15
CA GLU A 40 -6.17 -0.03 4.99
C GLU A 40 -6.49 -0.54 3.59
N MET A 41 -5.56 -1.29 2.99
CA MET A 41 -5.68 -1.76 1.62
C MET A 41 -5.09 -3.15 1.46
N VAL A 42 -5.64 -3.89 0.50
CA VAL A 42 -4.97 -5.05 -0.10
C VAL A 42 -4.53 -4.69 -1.50
N LEU A 43 -3.23 -4.85 -1.75
CA LEU A 43 -2.58 -4.59 -3.03
C LEU A 43 -2.28 -5.92 -3.72
N VAL A 44 -2.40 -5.96 -5.04
CA VAL A 44 -1.99 -7.11 -5.86
C VAL A 44 -1.08 -6.67 -7.00
N ASP A 45 0.00 -7.40 -7.26
CA ASP A 45 0.86 -7.15 -8.43
C ASP A 45 0.40 -7.92 -9.68
N SER A 46 1.16 -7.84 -10.77
CA SER A 46 0.82 -8.54 -12.02
C SER A 46 0.95 -10.06 -11.96
N ASN A 47 1.67 -10.59 -10.97
CA ASN A 47 1.85 -12.03 -10.78
C ASN A 47 0.73 -12.63 -9.92
N GLY A 48 -0.08 -11.77 -9.28
CA GLY A 48 -1.16 -12.18 -8.39
C GLY A 48 -0.73 -12.27 -6.93
N ASP A 49 0.49 -11.87 -6.59
CA ASP A 49 0.97 -11.79 -5.21
C ASP A 49 0.28 -10.63 -4.51
N THR A 50 -0.07 -10.82 -3.24
CA THR A 50 -0.83 -9.82 -2.46
C THR A 50 -0.09 -9.37 -1.22
N ILE A 51 -0.29 -8.11 -0.83
CA ILE A 51 0.25 -7.54 0.40
C ILE A 51 -0.76 -6.58 1.04
N HIS A 52 -0.80 -6.55 2.36
CA HIS A 52 -1.54 -5.55 3.11
C HIS A 52 -0.74 -4.25 3.22
N ALA A 53 -1.41 -3.12 3.07
CA ALA A 53 -0.81 -1.80 3.19
C ALA A 53 -1.69 -0.86 4.00
N THR A 54 -1.06 0.02 4.77
CA THR A 54 -1.75 1.01 5.60
C THR A 54 -1.19 2.40 5.34
N VAL A 55 -2.08 3.37 5.20
CA VAL A 55 -1.76 4.80 5.27
C VAL A 55 -2.18 5.31 6.65
N ASN A 56 -1.23 5.81 7.43
CA ASN A 56 -1.45 6.33 8.78
C ASN A 56 -1.95 7.78 8.76
N GLU A 57 -2.52 8.23 9.89
CA GLU A 57 -3.12 9.55 10.08
C GLU A 57 -2.22 10.72 9.63
N ASP A 58 -0.91 10.66 9.91
CA ASP A 58 0.04 11.74 9.62
C ASP A 58 0.10 12.15 8.14
N VAL A 59 -0.12 11.18 7.24
CA VAL A 59 -0.03 11.36 5.79
C VAL A 59 -1.37 11.15 5.10
N LEU A 60 -2.42 10.81 5.85
CA LEU A 60 -3.74 10.51 5.33
C LEU A 60 -4.35 11.65 4.49
N PRO A 61 -4.27 12.94 4.90
CA PRO A 61 -4.82 14.05 4.11
C PRO A 61 -4.19 14.18 2.71
N ILE A 62 -2.98 13.63 2.52
CA ILE A 62 -2.27 13.66 1.24
C ILE A 62 -2.81 12.59 0.30
N PHE A 63 -3.21 11.43 0.82
CA PHE A 63 -3.51 10.25 0.00
C PHE A 63 -5.00 9.90 -0.10
N GLU A 64 -5.84 10.41 0.78
CA GLU A 64 -7.26 10.03 0.87
C GLU A 64 -8.01 10.18 -0.46
N SER A 65 -7.76 11.26 -1.19
CA SER A 65 -8.39 11.57 -2.47
C SER A 65 -7.75 10.86 -3.67
N PHE A 66 -6.61 10.18 -3.47
CA PHE A 66 -5.86 9.51 -4.54
C PHE A 66 -6.01 7.98 -4.52
N LEU A 67 -6.62 7.41 -3.48
CA LEU A 67 -6.70 5.97 -3.28
C LEU A 67 -8.16 5.50 -3.39
N GLU A 68 -8.41 4.62 -4.36
CA GLU A 68 -9.72 4.03 -4.62
C GLU A 68 -9.59 2.54 -4.95
N GLU A 69 -10.55 1.73 -4.51
CA GLU A 69 -10.59 0.31 -4.86
C GLU A 69 -10.81 0.15 -6.37
N GLY A 70 -10.02 -0.71 -6.99
CA GLY A 70 -10.03 -0.93 -8.45
C GLY A 70 -8.92 -0.18 -9.18
N ASP A 71 -8.30 0.83 -8.58
CA ASP A 71 -7.24 1.60 -9.20
C ASP A 71 -5.91 0.85 -9.26
N SER A 72 -5.18 1.08 -10.35
CA SER A 72 -3.77 0.68 -10.46
C SER A 72 -2.86 1.88 -10.19
N ARG A 73 -1.91 1.71 -9.28
CA ARG A 73 -1.02 2.77 -8.80
C ARG A 73 0.42 2.26 -8.71
N ILE A 74 1.36 3.21 -8.72
CA ILE A 74 2.77 2.94 -8.43
C ILE A 74 3.03 3.42 -7.01
N PHE A 75 3.51 2.53 -6.15
CA PHE A 75 3.90 2.85 -4.79
C PHE A 75 5.42 2.91 -4.68
N ILE A 76 5.91 3.96 -4.02
CA ILE A 76 7.31 4.22 -3.71
C ILE A 76 7.43 4.81 -2.30
N ASN A 77 8.64 4.82 -1.73
CA ASN A 77 8.94 5.47 -0.44
C ASN A 77 8.07 4.98 0.74
N PHE A 78 7.79 3.68 0.79
CA PHE A 78 7.06 3.03 1.88
C PHE A 78 8.00 2.16 2.73
N LYS A 79 7.58 1.83 3.94
CA LYS A 79 8.27 0.90 4.84
C LYS A 79 7.61 -0.47 4.79
N ILE A 80 8.41 -1.53 4.89
CA ILE A 80 7.94 -2.89 5.10
C ILE A 80 8.06 -3.21 6.58
N SER A 81 6.97 -3.72 7.17
CA SER A 81 6.95 -4.29 8.51
C SER A 81 6.49 -5.75 8.43
N GLU A 82 6.86 -6.55 9.42
CA GLU A 82 6.23 -7.86 9.59
C GLU A 82 4.74 -7.69 9.85
N ALA A 83 3.94 -8.63 9.35
CA ALA A 83 2.53 -8.69 9.68
C ALA A 83 2.40 -8.95 11.17
N ILE A 84 1.85 -7.98 11.91
CA ILE A 84 1.47 -8.21 13.30
C ILE A 84 0.20 -9.06 13.23
N SER A 85 0.33 -10.37 13.48
CA SER A 85 -0.85 -11.19 13.73
C SER A 85 -1.56 -10.61 14.97
N PRO A 86 -2.88 -10.37 14.91
CA PRO A 86 -3.66 -10.16 16.12
C PRO A 86 -3.60 -11.38 17.04
#